data_AF-A0A3M1CNI7-F1
#
_entry.id   AF-A0A3M1CNI7-F1
#
_cell.length_a   1.000
_cell.length_b   1.000
_cell.length_c   1.000
_cell.angle_alpha   90.00
_cell.angle_beta   90.00
_cell.angle_gamma   90.00
#
_symmetry.space_group_name_H-M   'P 1'
#
loop_
_entity.id
_entity.type
_entity.pdbx_description
1 polymer ?
#
loop_
_entity_poly.entity_id
_entity_poly.type
_entity_poly.pdbx_seq_one_letter_code
_entity_poly.pdbx_strand_id
1 'polypeptide(L)'
;LGPLQQRYSYATWTAPAHYNLLMGLLPHPSPRHVFASTWYKQDFERWGDRLGVPGMDFAGMIPRLWLPDHLRNHLGYHTRALVSMPVINPHTPLNSAFDSYHSTDRHNDLGAMVDALHFDPDRPSFWLLNTGETHYPYATPDEPESQWPRIHGVNGVFQRLAAGRPLHRSEAPRQFDPHRLEILHQRQVRAAAHCDAVLERLLDVVPPDTWVIVTSDHGELFGEGGWFGHGPIHHPKVLEVPLVEGLAR
;
A
#
# COMPACT_ATOMS: atom_id res chain seq x y z
N LEU A 1 -1.76 -15.11 -10.34
CA LEU A 1 -2.11 -15.00 -8.91
C LEU A 1 -3.53 -15.54 -8.66
N GLY A 2 -3.99 -15.61 -7.41
CA GLY A 2 -5.34 -16.07 -7.04
C GLY A 2 -6.47 -15.10 -7.43
N PRO A 3 -7.71 -15.32 -6.94
CA PRO A 3 -8.84 -14.46 -7.25
C PRO A 3 -8.72 -13.08 -6.56
N LEU A 4 -9.20 -12.04 -7.23
CA LEU A 4 -9.38 -10.71 -6.64
C LEU A 4 -10.41 -10.75 -5.52
N GLN A 5 -10.06 -10.20 -4.36
CA GLN A 5 -10.92 -10.17 -3.18
C GLN A 5 -11.16 -8.72 -2.75
N GLN A 6 -12.42 -8.43 -2.41
CA GLN A 6 -12.77 -7.22 -1.66
C GLN A 6 -12.40 -7.44 -0.19
N ARG A 7 -11.57 -6.53 0.34
CA ARG A 7 -11.10 -6.53 1.73
C ARG A 7 -11.26 -5.14 2.35
N TYR A 8 -10.95 -5.04 3.64
CA TYR A 8 -11.02 -3.81 4.41
C TYR A 8 -9.68 -3.56 5.10
N SER A 9 -9.14 -2.36 4.92
CA SER A 9 -7.96 -1.87 5.61
C SER A 9 -8.25 -1.64 7.09
N TYR A 10 -7.23 -1.75 7.92
CA TYR A 10 -7.29 -1.43 9.35
C TYR A 10 -7.25 0.08 9.62
N ALA A 11 -6.83 0.88 8.65
CA ALA A 11 -6.71 2.33 8.81
C ALA A 11 -7.03 3.06 7.51
N THR A 12 -7.45 4.32 7.67
CA THR A 12 -7.82 5.23 6.57
C THR A 12 -6.65 6.12 6.13
N TRP A 13 -5.44 5.86 6.63
CA TRP A 13 -4.25 6.67 6.39
C TRP A 13 -3.02 5.80 6.17
N THR A 14 -2.16 6.20 5.24
CA THR A 14 -1.00 5.44 4.75
C THR A 14 -0.10 4.90 5.84
N ALA A 15 0.43 5.74 6.74
CA ALA A 15 1.42 5.28 7.72
C ALA A 15 0.85 4.24 8.72
N PRO A 16 -0.33 4.46 9.35
CA PRO A 16 -0.96 3.44 10.17
C PRO A 16 -1.31 2.15 9.40
N ALA A 17 -1.82 2.26 8.17
CA ALA A 17 -2.14 1.08 7.36
C ALA A 17 -0.90 0.23 7.07
N HIS A 18 0.23 0.86 6.72
CA HIS A 18 1.50 0.17 6.53
C HIS A 18 2.05 -0.43 7.83
N TYR A 19 1.81 0.21 8.98
CA TYR A 19 2.16 -0.39 10.27
C TYR A 19 1.41 -1.72 10.46
N ASN A 20 0.10 -1.78 10.18
CA ASN A 20 -0.67 -3.03 10.23
C ASN A 20 -0.11 -4.09 9.27
N LEU A 21 0.19 -3.72 8.02
CA LEU A 21 0.78 -4.64 7.04
C LEU A 21 2.11 -5.22 7.56
N LEU A 22 2.98 -4.38 8.11
CA LEU A 22 4.29 -4.77 8.63
C LEU A 22 4.22 -5.48 9.99
N MET A 23 3.09 -5.46 10.69
CA MET A 23 2.82 -6.40 11.78
C MET A 23 2.50 -7.81 11.26
N GLY A 24 2.26 -7.98 9.96
CA GLY A 24 1.79 -9.23 9.34
C GLY A 24 0.27 -9.30 9.17
N LEU A 25 -0.47 -8.21 9.40
CA LEU A 25 -1.92 -8.15 9.26
C LEU A 25 -2.31 -7.57 7.91
N LEU A 26 -2.81 -8.42 7.00
CA LEU A 26 -3.31 -7.97 5.71
C LEU A 26 -4.77 -7.48 5.81
N PRO A 27 -5.29 -6.75 4.80
CA PRO A 27 -6.68 -6.33 4.79
C PRO A 27 -7.67 -7.49 4.98
N HIS A 28 -8.66 -7.27 5.84
CA HIS A 28 -9.54 -8.32 6.37
C HIS A 28 -10.90 -8.37 5.63
N PRO A 29 -11.63 -9.50 5.59
CA PRO A 29 -12.96 -9.58 4.97
C PRO A 29 -14.07 -8.90 5.80
N SER A 30 -13.74 -8.41 6.99
CA SER A 30 -14.72 -7.93 7.98
C SER A 30 -15.77 -8.99 8.35
N PRO A 31 -15.33 -10.19 8.79
CA PRO A 31 -16.24 -11.29 9.07
C PRO A 31 -17.20 -10.93 10.22
N ARG A 32 -18.47 -11.32 10.06
CA ARG A 32 -19.49 -11.14 11.09
C ARG A 32 -19.60 -12.39 11.97
N HIS A 33 -20.03 -12.21 13.22
CA HIS A 33 -20.30 -13.30 14.17
C HIS A 33 -19.07 -14.16 14.51
N VAL A 34 -17.87 -13.58 14.48
CA VAL A 34 -16.62 -14.21 14.93
C VAL A 34 -15.94 -13.34 15.99
N PHE A 35 -15.19 -13.95 16.90
CA PHE A 35 -14.30 -13.18 17.78
C PHE A 35 -13.16 -12.61 16.94
N ALA A 36 -12.84 -11.32 17.14
CA ALA A 36 -11.75 -10.66 16.43
C ALA A 36 -10.40 -11.41 16.59
N SER A 37 -10.18 -12.02 17.75
CA SER A 37 -8.99 -12.82 18.05
C SER A 37 -8.88 -14.11 17.26
N THR A 38 -10.01 -14.69 16.84
CA THR A 38 -10.01 -15.88 15.99
C THR A 38 -9.52 -15.52 14.59
N TRP A 39 -9.89 -14.33 14.09
CA TRP A 39 -9.55 -13.93 12.72
C TRP A 39 -8.05 -13.68 12.53
N TYR A 40 -7.43 -12.82 13.34
CA TYR A 40 -6.01 -12.50 13.11
C TYR A 40 -5.13 -13.74 13.30
N LYS A 41 -5.46 -14.67 14.21
CA LYS A 41 -4.72 -15.93 14.36
C LYS A 41 -4.72 -16.75 13.07
N GLN A 42 -5.89 -16.91 12.45
CA GLN A 42 -6.03 -17.62 11.18
C GLN A 42 -5.29 -16.92 10.04
N ASP A 43 -5.29 -15.59 10.01
CA ASP A 43 -4.56 -14.85 8.97
C ASP A 43 -3.03 -14.93 9.16
N PHE A 44 -2.56 -15.07 10.41
CA PHE A 44 -1.16 -15.38 10.70
C PHE A 44 -0.76 -16.79 10.29
N GLU A 45 -1.61 -17.79 10.51
CA GLU A 45 -1.35 -19.17 10.05
C GLU A 45 -1.14 -19.23 8.53
N ARG A 46 -1.83 -18.37 7.76
CA ARG A 46 -1.63 -18.27 6.30
C ARG A 46 -0.24 -17.81 5.90
N TRP A 47 0.52 -17.12 6.76
CA TRP A 47 1.91 -16.80 6.45
C TRP A 47 2.79 -18.06 6.37
N GLY A 48 2.41 -19.16 7.01
CA GLY A 48 3.08 -20.44 6.80
C GLY A 48 2.95 -20.92 5.37
N ASP A 49 1.76 -20.77 4.76
CA ASP A 49 1.54 -21.07 3.34
C ASP A 49 2.29 -20.08 2.42
N ARG A 50 2.23 -18.78 2.73
CA ARG A 50 2.87 -17.71 1.93
C ARG A 50 4.39 -17.86 1.86
N LEU A 51 5.02 -18.26 2.97
CA LEU A 51 6.47 -18.38 3.06
C LEU A 51 6.99 -19.81 2.85
N GLY A 52 6.09 -20.80 2.75
CA GLY A 52 6.48 -22.21 2.74
C GLY A 52 7.15 -22.67 4.04
N VAL A 53 6.81 -22.04 5.18
CA VAL A 53 7.38 -22.35 6.50
C VAL A 53 6.28 -22.92 7.39
N PRO A 54 6.24 -24.24 7.62
CA PRO A 54 5.24 -24.86 8.47
C PRO A 54 5.30 -24.33 9.90
N GLY A 55 4.14 -24.19 10.54
CA GLY A 55 4.06 -23.87 11.96
C GLY A 55 4.34 -22.40 12.31
N MET A 56 4.25 -21.49 11.33
CA MET A 56 4.17 -20.08 11.68
C MET A 56 2.86 -19.79 12.42
N ASP A 57 2.97 -19.19 13.61
CA ASP A 57 1.82 -18.78 14.39
C ASP A 57 2.00 -17.37 14.97
N PHE A 58 0.91 -16.83 15.51
CA PHE A 58 0.93 -15.51 16.14
C PHE A 58 1.88 -15.46 17.35
N ALA A 59 2.08 -16.56 18.07
CA ALA A 59 2.89 -16.57 19.29
C ALA A 59 4.37 -16.33 18.98
N GLY A 60 4.89 -16.88 17.88
CA GLY A 60 6.26 -16.65 17.41
C GLY A 60 6.54 -15.21 16.93
N MET A 61 5.50 -14.40 16.73
CA MET A 61 5.62 -12.99 16.38
C MET A 61 5.78 -12.10 17.62
N ILE A 62 5.35 -12.53 18.80
CA ILE A 62 5.38 -11.77 20.06
C ILE A 62 6.79 -11.92 20.70
N PRO A 63 7.36 -10.90 21.36
CA PRO A 63 6.78 -9.61 21.77
C PRO A 63 6.85 -8.49 20.74
N ARG A 64 7.62 -8.64 19.66
CA ARG A 64 7.84 -7.55 18.70
C ARG A 64 6.64 -7.27 17.79
N LEU A 65 5.90 -8.31 17.43
CA LEU A 65 4.78 -8.30 16.49
C LEU A 65 5.11 -7.51 15.22
N TRP A 66 6.23 -7.88 14.59
CA TRP A 66 6.80 -7.15 13.45
C TRP A 66 7.37 -8.14 12.43
N LEU A 67 6.74 -8.21 11.26
CA LEU A 67 7.05 -9.19 10.21
C LEU A 67 8.48 -9.05 9.69
N PRO A 68 9.00 -7.85 9.30
CA PRO A 68 10.38 -7.74 8.84
C PRO A 68 11.41 -8.25 9.87
N ASP A 69 11.16 -8.00 11.15
CA ASP A 69 12.03 -8.49 12.22
C ASP A 69 12.03 -10.02 12.28
N HIS A 70 10.85 -10.63 12.25
CA HIS A 70 10.73 -12.09 12.29
C HIS A 70 11.38 -12.75 11.07
N LEU A 71 11.08 -12.21 9.88
CA LEU A 71 11.66 -12.67 8.62
C LEU A 71 13.20 -12.62 8.66
N ARG A 72 13.77 -11.48 9.09
CA ARG A 72 15.22 -11.28 9.14
C ARG A 72 15.91 -12.14 10.19
N ASN A 73 15.41 -12.08 11.43
CA ASN A 73 16.15 -12.59 12.59
C ASN A 73 15.83 -14.04 12.93
N HIS A 74 14.72 -14.59 12.43
CA HIS A 74 14.32 -15.97 12.71
C HIS A 74 14.27 -16.86 11.47
N LEU A 75 13.90 -16.31 10.31
CA LEU A 75 13.81 -17.07 9.06
C LEU A 75 14.97 -16.80 8.09
N GLY A 76 15.88 -15.88 8.44
CA GLY A 76 17.05 -15.59 7.64
C GLY A 76 16.74 -14.94 6.30
N TYR A 77 15.64 -14.19 6.17
CA TYR A 77 15.31 -13.46 4.94
C TYR A 77 16.08 -12.15 4.87
N HIS A 78 16.45 -11.72 3.66
CA HIS A 78 16.74 -10.33 3.41
C HIS A 78 15.45 -9.51 3.42
N THR A 79 15.41 -8.41 4.17
CA THR A 79 14.23 -7.54 4.24
C THR A 79 14.50 -6.23 3.55
N ARG A 80 13.74 -5.92 2.49
CA ARG A 80 13.99 -4.78 1.62
C ARG A 80 12.71 -4.00 1.33
N ALA A 81 12.83 -2.69 1.17
CA ALA A 81 11.70 -1.84 0.78
C ALA A 81 12.13 -0.79 -0.26
N LEU A 82 11.28 -0.61 -1.27
CA LEU A 82 11.28 0.55 -2.17
C LEU A 82 9.97 1.31 -1.95
N VAL A 83 10.07 2.57 -1.55
CA VAL A 83 8.89 3.40 -1.26
C VAL A 83 8.92 4.69 -2.06
N SER A 84 7.73 5.19 -2.36
CA SER A 84 7.53 6.45 -3.09
C SER A 84 6.86 7.50 -2.22
N MET A 85 6.09 7.08 -1.21
CA MET A 85 5.31 7.99 -0.38
C MET A 85 6.14 8.66 0.72
N PRO A 86 6.10 10.00 0.84
CA PRO A 86 6.93 10.74 1.80
C PRO A 86 6.55 10.43 3.25
N VAL A 87 5.31 10.01 3.51
CA VAL A 87 4.80 9.69 4.85
C VAL A 87 5.33 8.37 5.40
N ILE A 88 5.97 7.52 4.58
CA ILE A 88 6.63 6.28 5.00
C ILE A 88 8.11 6.26 4.60
N ASN A 89 8.74 7.44 4.53
CA ASN A 89 10.14 7.56 4.13
C ASN A 89 11.12 6.79 5.07
N PRO A 90 12.40 6.62 4.69
CA PRO A 90 13.38 5.84 5.45
C PRO A 90 13.66 6.32 6.88
N HIS A 91 13.27 7.54 7.25
CA HIS A 91 13.44 8.09 8.60
C HIS A 91 12.26 7.76 9.53
N THR A 92 11.20 7.11 9.02
CA THR A 92 10.05 6.72 9.83
C THR A 92 10.34 5.43 10.61
N PRO A 93 9.62 5.19 11.73
CA PRO A 93 9.75 3.93 12.49
C PRO A 93 9.44 2.66 11.66
N LEU A 94 8.77 2.79 10.51
CA LEU A 94 8.45 1.66 9.62
C LEU A 94 9.72 1.03 9.03
N ASN A 95 10.84 1.76 8.95
CA ASN A 95 12.15 1.24 8.55
C ASN A 95 12.85 0.44 9.69
N SER A 96 12.10 -0.12 10.62
CA SER A 96 12.66 -1.01 11.63
C SER A 96 12.85 -2.41 11.06
N ALA A 97 14.04 -2.98 11.25
CA ALA A 97 14.42 -4.34 10.85
C ALA A 97 14.44 -4.63 9.32
N PHE A 98 14.52 -3.61 8.49
CA PHE A 98 14.91 -3.74 7.09
C PHE A 98 16.44 -3.78 6.94
N ASP A 99 16.95 -4.64 6.06
CA ASP A 99 18.34 -4.60 5.60
C ASP A 99 18.58 -3.43 4.63
N SER A 100 17.56 -3.05 3.84
CA SER A 100 17.59 -1.87 2.97
C SER A 100 16.21 -1.23 2.83
N TYR A 101 16.14 0.11 2.84
CA TYR A 101 14.89 0.86 2.72
C TYR A 101 15.14 2.15 1.95
N HIS A 102 14.65 2.22 0.73
CA HIS A 102 14.98 3.30 -0.20
C HIS A 102 13.75 4.07 -0.64
N SER A 103 13.85 5.41 -0.61
CA SER A 103 12.94 6.27 -1.34
C SER A 103 13.33 6.30 -2.81
N THR A 104 12.33 6.14 -3.67
CA THR A 104 12.47 6.29 -5.12
C THR A 104 12.47 7.77 -5.52
N ASP A 105 13.08 8.07 -6.66
CA ASP A 105 13.19 9.44 -7.18
C ASP A 105 11.83 10.01 -7.63
N ARG A 106 10.95 9.14 -8.14
CA ARG A 106 9.61 9.49 -8.60
C ARG A 106 8.57 8.81 -7.75
N HIS A 107 7.51 9.55 -7.41
CA HIS A 107 6.48 9.02 -6.53
C HIS A 107 5.49 8.07 -7.22
N ASN A 108 5.53 8.00 -8.54
CA ASN A 108 4.55 7.36 -9.40
C ASN A 108 5.23 6.52 -10.49
N ASP A 109 6.18 5.67 -10.09
CA ASP A 109 6.98 4.85 -11.00
C ASP A 109 7.34 3.47 -10.43
N LEU A 110 6.33 2.62 -10.33
CA LEU A 110 6.42 1.20 -10.01
C LEU A 110 7.31 0.47 -11.01
N GLY A 111 7.33 0.89 -12.28
CA GLY A 111 8.17 0.30 -13.31
C GLY A 111 9.66 0.37 -12.94
N ALA A 112 10.13 1.54 -12.54
CA ALA A 112 11.51 1.71 -12.07
C ALA A 112 11.79 0.94 -10.78
N MET A 113 10.81 0.75 -9.89
CA MET A 113 10.96 -0.13 -8.72
C MET A 113 11.19 -1.58 -9.13
N VAL A 114 10.41 -2.08 -10.08
CA VAL A 114 10.56 -3.43 -10.63
C VAL A 114 11.94 -3.60 -11.28
N ASP A 115 12.40 -2.61 -12.05
CA ASP A 115 13.73 -2.64 -12.68
C ASP A 115 14.88 -2.61 -11.66
N ALA A 116 14.65 -2.07 -10.47
CA ALA A 116 15.63 -2.02 -9.39
C ALA A 116 15.65 -3.27 -8.50
N LEU A 117 14.73 -4.22 -8.70
CA LEU A 117 14.70 -5.45 -7.91
C LEU A 117 15.94 -6.29 -8.15
N HIS A 118 16.49 -6.80 -7.06
CA HIS A 118 17.62 -7.70 -7.09
C HIS A 118 17.43 -8.83 -6.08
N PHE A 119 17.69 -10.06 -6.52
CA PHE A 119 17.48 -11.26 -5.73
C PHE A 119 18.79 -12.02 -5.57
N ASP A 120 19.12 -12.31 -4.32
CA ASP A 120 20.26 -13.16 -3.95
C ASP A 120 19.84 -14.63 -4.08
N PRO A 121 20.56 -15.47 -4.85
CA PRO A 121 20.21 -16.88 -5.00
C PRO A 121 20.42 -17.71 -3.73
N ASP A 122 21.25 -17.25 -2.79
CA ASP A 122 21.63 -18.01 -1.60
C ASP A 122 20.73 -17.70 -0.38
N ARG A 123 19.93 -16.62 -0.45
CA ARG A 123 19.10 -16.16 0.67
C ARG A 123 17.74 -15.62 0.22
N PRO A 124 16.61 -16.09 0.81
CA PRO A 124 15.28 -15.61 0.43
C PRO A 124 15.12 -14.11 0.77
N SER A 125 14.24 -13.44 0.05
CA SER A 125 14.03 -12.00 0.19
C SER A 125 12.56 -11.66 0.40
N PHE A 126 12.30 -10.72 1.29
CA PHE A 126 11.02 -10.03 1.44
C PHE A 126 11.18 -8.61 0.89
N TRP A 127 10.30 -8.25 -0.04
CA TRP A 127 10.25 -6.93 -0.65
C TRP A 127 8.91 -6.25 -0.35
N LEU A 128 8.97 -5.04 0.21
CA LEU A 128 7.86 -4.10 0.23
C LEU A 128 8.03 -3.10 -0.92
N LEU A 129 7.09 -3.09 -1.86
CA LEU A 129 7.00 -2.05 -2.88
C LEU A 129 5.80 -1.15 -2.56
N ASN A 130 6.06 0.13 -2.30
CA ASN A 130 5.02 1.14 -2.11
C ASN A 130 5.11 2.17 -3.23
N THR A 131 4.05 2.26 -4.04
CA THR A 131 3.97 3.15 -5.20
C THR A 131 2.78 4.10 -5.10
N GLY A 132 2.84 5.25 -5.78
CA GLY A 132 1.91 6.36 -5.62
C GLY A 132 1.16 6.81 -6.88
N GLU A 133 1.20 6.06 -7.98
CA GLU A 133 0.51 6.41 -9.24
C GLU A 133 -0.97 6.66 -9.03
N THR A 134 -1.61 5.86 -8.16
CA THR A 134 -3.03 5.95 -7.83
C THR A 134 -3.33 6.90 -6.67
N HIS A 135 -2.30 7.49 -6.06
CA HIS A 135 -2.45 8.61 -5.13
C HIS A 135 -2.50 9.91 -5.93
N TYR A 136 -3.14 10.95 -5.38
CA TYR A 136 -3.11 12.28 -6.00
C TYR A 136 -1.67 12.70 -6.32
N PRO A 137 -1.36 13.07 -7.58
CA PRO A 137 -2.26 13.62 -8.60
C PRO A 137 -2.83 12.63 -9.64
N TYR A 138 -2.77 11.32 -9.38
CA TYR A 138 -3.29 10.27 -10.25
C TYR A 138 -2.62 10.32 -11.64
N ALA A 139 -1.33 10.01 -11.68
CA ALA A 139 -0.52 10.20 -12.87
C ALA A 139 0.45 9.05 -13.09
N THR A 140 0.63 8.68 -14.36
CA THR A 140 1.63 7.67 -14.77
C THR A 140 3.00 8.31 -14.98
N PRO A 141 4.11 7.53 -15.00
CA PRO A 141 5.47 8.07 -15.12
C PRO A 141 5.75 8.84 -16.43
N ASP A 142 4.96 8.61 -17.47
CA ASP A 142 5.07 9.22 -18.79
C ASP A 142 4.32 10.55 -18.92
N GLU A 143 3.48 10.90 -17.94
CA GLU A 143 2.74 12.16 -17.92
C GLU A 143 3.60 13.31 -17.37
N PRO A 144 3.86 14.39 -18.14
CA PRO A 144 4.61 15.52 -17.63
C PRO A 144 3.81 16.25 -16.53
N GLU A 145 4.49 16.70 -15.47
CA GLU A 145 3.84 17.35 -14.31
C GLU A 145 2.98 18.57 -14.68
N SER A 146 3.30 19.24 -15.80
CA SER A 146 2.51 20.34 -16.34
C SER A 146 1.08 19.96 -16.70
N GLN A 147 0.82 18.67 -16.97
CA GLN A 147 -0.49 18.12 -17.33
C GLN A 147 -1.23 17.51 -16.14
N TRP A 148 -0.59 17.44 -14.96
CA TRP A 148 -1.24 16.89 -13.78
C TRP A 148 -2.45 17.76 -13.37
N PRO A 149 -3.52 17.13 -12.86
CA PRO A 149 -4.69 17.85 -12.43
C PRO A 149 -4.31 18.84 -11.34
N ARG A 150 -4.84 20.06 -11.47
CA ARG A 150 -4.68 21.11 -10.47
C ARG A 150 -6.03 21.44 -9.87
N ILE A 151 -6.28 20.90 -8.69
CA ILE A 151 -7.47 21.31 -7.95
C ILE A 151 -7.11 22.62 -7.21
N HIS A 152 -7.59 23.76 -7.73
CA HIS A 152 -7.49 25.05 -7.03
C HIS A 152 -8.13 24.93 -5.65
N GLY A 153 -7.38 25.31 -4.60
CA GLY A 153 -7.80 25.15 -3.21
C GLY A 153 -7.42 23.80 -2.59
N VAL A 154 -7.20 22.73 -3.36
CA VAL A 154 -6.80 21.41 -2.84
C VAL A 154 -5.29 21.15 -3.03
N ASN A 155 -4.66 21.66 -4.09
CA ASN A 155 -3.19 21.64 -4.23
C ASN A 155 -2.48 22.34 -3.07
N GLY A 156 -2.95 23.53 -2.69
CA GLY A 156 -2.43 24.24 -1.53
C GLY A 156 -2.72 23.51 -0.21
N VAL A 157 -3.70 22.62 -0.19
CA VAL A 157 -4.13 21.85 0.98
C VAL A 157 -3.35 20.56 1.12
N PHE A 158 -3.15 19.80 0.04
CA PHE A 158 -2.24 18.66 0.00
C PHE A 158 -0.80 19.07 0.26
N GLN A 159 -0.31 20.16 -0.35
CA GLN A 159 1.03 20.70 -0.05
C GLN A 159 1.17 21.11 1.43
N ARG A 160 0.12 21.68 2.03
CA ARG A 160 0.12 22.06 3.44
C ARG A 160 0.00 20.85 4.38
N LEU A 161 -0.83 19.86 4.07
CA LEU A 161 -0.96 18.60 4.82
C LEU A 161 0.32 17.77 4.76
N ALA A 162 0.93 17.63 3.57
CA ALA A 162 2.24 17.01 3.40
C ALA A 162 3.35 17.76 4.17
N ALA A 163 3.18 19.07 4.37
CA ALA A 163 4.04 19.91 5.20
C ALA A 163 3.58 20.04 6.67
N GLY A 164 2.59 19.27 7.11
CA GLY A 164 2.10 19.27 8.51
C GLY A 164 1.38 20.56 8.96
N ARG A 165 0.91 21.41 8.05
CA ARG A 165 0.24 22.69 8.34
C ARG A 165 -1.28 22.51 8.41
N PRO A 166 -1.96 23.04 9.46
CA PRO A 166 -3.40 22.92 9.63
C PRO A 166 -4.17 23.67 8.54
N LEU A 167 -5.32 23.10 8.15
CA LEU A 167 -6.26 23.72 7.21
C LEU A 167 -7.32 24.53 7.94
N HIS A 168 -7.61 25.74 7.44
CA HIS A 168 -8.75 26.51 7.94
C HIS A 168 -10.03 26.14 7.16
N ARG A 169 -11.13 25.87 7.89
CA ARG A 169 -12.43 25.41 7.33
C ARG A 169 -13.03 26.36 6.27
N SER A 170 -12.62 27.64 6.29
CA SER A 170 -13.09 28.65 5.33
C SER A 170 -12.47 28.53 3.93
N GLU A 171 -11.41 27.74 3.76
CA GLU A 171 -10.71 27.54 2.48
C GLU A 171 -11.19 26.29 1.72
N ALA A 172 -11.96 25.43 2.38
CA ALA A 172 -12.55 24.27 1.73
C ALA A 172 -13.68 24.71 0.79
N PRO A 173 -13.75 24.20 -0.46
CA PRO A 173 -14.87 24.48 -1.34
C PRO A 173 -16.17 24.03 -0.64
N ARG A 174 -17.19 24.89 -0.67
CA ARG A 174 -18.50 24.56 -0.07
C ARG A 174 -19.15 23.35 -0.74
N GLN A 175 -18.82 23.10 -2.00
CA GLN A 175 -19.22 21.95 -2.81
C GLN A 175 -18.10 21.61 -3.79
N PHE A 176 -17.84 20.32 -3.99
CA PHE A 176 -16.95 19.85 -5.05
C PHE A 176 -17.68 19.85 -6.40
N ASP A 177 -16.96 20.17 -7.48
CA ASP A 177 -17.46 20.08 -8.85
C ASP A 177 -17.51 18.59 -9.26
N PRO A 178 -18.70 18.00 -9.47
CA PRO A 178 -18.82 16.58 -9.79
C PRO A 178 -18.12 16.19 -11.10
N HIS A 179 -18.09 17.09 -12.08
CA HIS A 179 -17.44 16.81 -13.35
C HIS A 179 -15.91 16.73 -13.19
N ARG A 180 -15.32 17.61 -12.37
CA ARG A 180 -13.90 17.53 -12.04
C ARG A 180 -13.55 16.28 -11.25
N LEU A 181 -14.39 15.89 -10.31
CA LEU A 181 -14.18 14.67 -9.52
C LEU A 181 -14.23 13.42 -10.40
N GLU A 182 -15.17 13.36 -11.36
CA GLU A 182 -15.23 12.28 -12.33
C GLU A 182 -13.94 12.21 -13.18
N ILE A 183 -13.42 13.35 -13.64
CA ILE A 183 -12.14 13.40 -14.37
C ILE A 183 -11.00 12.83 -13.51
N LEU A 184 -10.91 13.20 -12.23
CA LEU A 184 -9.89 12.68 -11.32
C LEU A 184 -10.02 11.16 -11.11
N HIS A 185 -11.25 10.68 -10.95
CA HIS A 185 -11.52 9.26 -10.82
C HIS A 185 -11.07 8.49 -12.06
N GLN A 186 -11.39 8.97 -13.27
CA GLN A 186 -10.94 8.37 -14.53
C GLN A 186 -9.41 8.36 -14.67
N ARG A 187 -8.73 9.38 -14.12
CA ARG A 187 -7.26 9.38 -14.05
C ARG A 187 -6.73 8.31 -13.10
N GLN A 188 -7.34 8.14 -11.93
CA GLN A 188 -6.95 7.06 -11.00
C GLN A 188 -7.15 5.68 -11.63
N VAL A 189 -8.25 5.46 -12.36
CA VAL A 189 -8.49 4.21 -13.10
C VAL A 189 -7.39 3.95 -14.14
N ARG A 190 -6.96 4.99 -14.87
CA ARG A 190 -5.84 4.88 -15.82
C ARG A 190 -4.53 4.54 -15.12
N ALA A 191 -4.23 5.19 -14.00
CA ALA A 191 -3.05 4.90 -13.19
C ALA A 191 -3.06 3.45 -12.67
N ALA A 192 -4.21 2.96 -12.22
CA ALA A 192 -4.37 1.57 -11.78
C ALA A 192 -4.14 0.58 -12.94
N ALA A 193 -4.67 0.87 -14.14
CA ALA A 193 -4.42 0.06 -15.33
C ALA A 193 -2.95 0.06 -15.77
N HIS A 194 -2.23 1.17 -15.57
CA HIS A 194 -0.78 1.22 -15.77
C HIS A 194 -0.05 0.31 -14.77
N CYS A 195 -0.38 0.38 -13.48
CA CYS A 195 0.22 -0.50 -12.47
C CYS A 195 -0.06 -1.98 -12.75
N ASP A 196 -1.24 -2.33 -13.27
CA ASP A 196 -1.60 -3.69 -13.67
C ASP A 196 -0.67 -4.21 -14.79
N ALA A 197 -0.38 -3.39 -15.81
CA ALA A 197 0.59 -3.75 -16.85
C ALA A 197 2.03 -3.89 -16.30
N VAL A 198 2.40 -3.11 -15.28
CA VAL A 198 3.71 -3.26 -14.60
C VAL A 198 3.75 -4.51 -13.72
N LEU A 199 2.61 -4.92 -13.15
CA LEU A 199 2.50 -6.15 -12.37
C LEU A 199 2.82 -7.39 -13.22
N GLU A 200 2.45 -7.41 -14.51
CA GLU A 200 2.86 -8.48 -15.42
C GLU A 200 4.39 -8.60 -15.49
N ARG A 201 5.10 -7.47 -15.66
CA ARG A 201 6.57 -7.45 -15.63
C ARG A 201 7.13 -7.87 -14.28
N LEU A 202 6.50 -7.49 -13.17
CA LEU A 202 6.92 -7.93 -11.84
C LEU A 202 6.89 -9.46 -11.74
N LEU A 203 5.84 -10.10 -12.25
CA LEU A 203 5.70 -11.55 -12.23
C LEU A 203 6.77 -12.25 -13.07
N ASP A 204 7.26 -11.61 -14.14
CA ASP A 204 8.34 -12.15 -14.99
C ASP A 204 9.73 -12.06 -14.32
N VAL A 205 9.97 -11.07 -13.45
CA VAL A 205 11.31 -10.82 -12.87
C VAL A 205 11.52 -11.43 -11.49
N VAL A 206 10.45 -11.73 -10.75
CA VAL A 206 10.59 -12.38 -9.45
C VAL A 206 11.07 -13.83 -9.62
N PRO A 207 11.89 -14.37 -8.69
CA PRO A 207 12.31 -15.75 -8.75
C PRO A 207 11.12 -16.72 -8.72
N PRO A 208 11.29 -17.96 -9.23
CA PRO A 208 10.37 -19.05 -8.94
C PRO A 208 10.15 -19.19 -7.43
N ASP A 209 8.98 -19.70 -7.04
CA ASP A 209 8.57 -19.84 -5.64
C ASP A 209 8.40 -18.51 -4.87
N THR A 210 8.25 -17.38 -5.57
CA THR A 210 7.90 -16.11 -4.94
C THR A 210 6.40 -16.00 -4.70
N TRP A 211 6.00 -15.75 -3.45
CA TRP A 211 4.63 -15.36 -3.14
C TRP A 211 4.44 -13.85 -3.32
N VAL A 212 3.51 -13.45 -4.18
CA VAL A 212 3.22 -12.04 -4.48
C VAL A 212 1.88 -11.66 -3.86
N ILE A 213 1.85 -10.53 -3.16
CA ILE A 213 0.64 -9.91 -2.60
C ILE A 213 0.51 -8.52 -3.20
N VAL A 214 -0.66 -8.24 -3.79
CA VAL A 214 -1.01 -6.91 -4.29
C VAL A 214 -2.25 -6.44 -3.54
N THR A 215 -2.14 -5.27 -2.93
CA THR A 215 -3.20 -4.66 -2.13
C THR A 215 -3.05 -3.14 -2.09
N SER A 216 -3.96 -2.46 -1.39
CA SER A 216 -3.89 -1.03 -1.12
C SER A 216 -3.86 -0.79 0.39
N ASP A 217 -3.23 0.30 0.81
CA ASP A 217 -3.21 0.75 2.20
C ASP A 217 -4.57 1.33 2.63
N HIS A 218 -5.26 2.02 1.73
CA HIS A 218 -6.64 2.46 1.86
C HIS A 218 -7.27 2.73 0.48
N GLY A 219 -8.55 3.09 0.46
CA GLY A 219 -9.25 3.61 -0.71
C GLY A 219 -9.25 5.15 -0.76
N GLU A 220 -10.00 5.72 -1.70
CA GLU A 220 -10.03 7.15 -1.99
C GLU A 220 -11.48 7.58 -2.34
N LEU A 221 -11.89 8.79 -1.96
CA LEU A 221 -13.20 9.33 -2.32
C LEU A 221 -13.09 10.38 -3.43
N PHE A 222 -14.08 10.36 -4.32
CA PHE A 222 -14.26 11.27 -5.44
C PHE A 222 -15.63 11.96 -5.38
N GLY A 223 -16.06 12.37 -4.20
CA GLY A 223 -17.31 13.09 -3.96
C GLY A 223 -18.37 12.33 -3.16
N GLU A 224 -18.15 11.03 -2.88
CA GLU A 224 -19.09 10.24 -2.09
C GLU A 224 -19.28 10.85 -0.70
N GLY A 225 -20.55 11.04 -0.30
CA GLY A 225 -20.88 11.69 0.97
C GLY A 225 -20.41 13.15 1.08
N GLY A 226 -20.05 13.79 -0.04
CA GLY A 226 -19.49 15.15 -0.06
C GLY A 226 -18.01 15.22 0.31
N TRP A 227 -17.28 14.10 0.28
CA TRP A 227 -15.87 14.02 0.62
C TRP A 227 -14.99 13.79 -0.62
N PHE A 228 -13.76 14.29 -0.55
CA PHE A 228 -12.70 13.97 -1.51
C PHE A 228 -11.46 13.57 -0.70
N GLY A 229 -10.77 12.52 -1.13
CA GLY A 229 -9.56 12.05 -0.45
C GLY A 229 -9.81 10.94 0.57
N HIS A 230 -8.84 10.79 1.47
CA HIS A 230 -8.79 9.83 2.60
C HIS A 230 -8.18 10.51 3.84
N GLY A 231 -7.76 9.73 4.84
CA GLY A 231 -7.08 10.22 6.05
C GLY A 231 -8.04 10.31 7.25
N PRO A 232 -8.52 11.50 7.65
CA PRO A 232 -9.45 11.64 8.77
C PRO A 232 -10.89 11.21 8.44
N ILE A 233 -11.13 10.67 7.24
CA ILE A 233 -12.47 10.37 6.73
C ILE A 233 -12.84 8.92 7.07
N HIS A 234 -13.92 8.75 7.84
CA HIS A 234 -14.49 7.44 8.13
C HIS A 234 -15.63 7.14 7.14
N HIS A 235 -15.28 6.54 6.00
CA HIS A 235 -16.22 6.15 4.94
C HIS A 235 -15.90 4.74 4.43
N PRO A 236 -16.89 3.87 4.16
CA PRO A 236 -16.66 2.49 3.74
C PRO A 236 -15.69 2.35 2.55
N LYS A 237 -15.83 3.20 1.53
CA LYS A 237 -14.93 3.20 0.36
C LYS A 237 -13.48 3.58 0.66
N VAL A 238 -13.18 4.26 1.77
CA VAL A 238 -11.79 4.52 2.20
C VAL A 238 -11.20 3.29 2.87
N LEU A 239 -12.02 2.44 3.47
CA LEU A 239 -11.56 1.20 4.08
C LEU A 239 -11.53 0.05 3.07
N GLU A 240 -12.41 0.04 2.07
CA GLU A 240 -12.48 -1.00 1.05
C GLU A 240 -11.23 -0.98 0.15
N VAL A 241 -10.51 -2.10 0.08
CA VAL A 241 -9.28 -2.26 -0.68
C VAL A 241 -9.24 -3.62 -1.40
N PRO A 242 -8.55 -3.71 -2.56
CA PRO A 242 -8.34 -4.99 -3.23
C PRO A 242 -7.31 -5.83 -2.47
N LEU A 243 -7.44 -7.15 -2.54
CA LEU A 243 -6.37 -8.10 -2.23
C LEU A 243 -6.34 -9.17 -3.31
N VAL A 244 -5.21 -9.32 -3.97
CA VAL A 244 -4.90 -10.49 -4.80
C VAL A 244 -3.53 -11.02 -4.37
N GLU A 245 -3.44 -12.33 -4.18
CA GLU A 245 -2.20 -12.96 -3.76
C GLU A 245 -2.04 -14.35 -4.33
N GLY A 246 -0.81 -14.85 -4.37
CA GLY A 246 -0.49 -16.22 -4.75
C GLY A 246 0.97 -16.38 -5.16
N LEU A 247 1.35 -17.63 -5.42
CA LEU A 247 2.65 -17.93 -6.00
C LEU A 247 2.75 -17.35 -7.42
N ALA A 248 3.83 -16.63 -7.71
CA ALA A 248 4.23 -16.28 -9.08
C ALA A 248 4.52 -17.58 -9.84
N ARG A 249 3.92 -17.72 -11.03
CA ARG A 249 4.03 -18.89 -11.90
C ARG A 249 4.33 -18.43 -13.30
#